data_AF-F5ZEV8-F1
#
_entry.id   AF-F5ZEV8-F1
#
_cell.length_a   1.000
_cell.length_b   1.000
_cell.length_c   1.000
_cell.angle_alpha   90.00
_cell.angle_beta   90.00
_cell.angle_gamma   90.00
#
_symmetry.space_group_name_H-M   'P 1'
#
loop_
_entity.id
_entity.type
_entity.pdbx_description
1 polymer ?
#
loop_
_entity_poly.entity_id
_entity_poly.type
_entity_poly.pdbx_seq_one_letter_code
_entity_poly.pdbx_strand_id
1 'polypeptide(L)'
;MKRSIITDIVAILAIAILIATAFYGLEARKEVIYLCDNFTPGVSKNSVERQLNTTNLLVWDTEFLAVGSRIVAYSPLNFGYMHCRVEFNRQDIVVFSVVE
;
A
#
# COMPACT_ATOMS: atom_id res chain seq x y z
N MET A 1 -43.49 9.52 -14.79
CA MET A 1 -42.00 9.57 -14.79
C MET A 1 -41.51 8.54 -15.79
N LYS A 2 -41.02 8.95 -16.97
CA LYS A 2 -40.42 8.00 -17.93
C LYS A 2 -39.05 7.60 -17.37
N ARG A 3 -38.92 6.39 -16.83
CA ARG A 3 -37.61 5.83 -16.50
C ARG A 3 -36.82 5.72 -17.81
N SER A 4 -35.68 6.40 -17.86
CA SER A 4 -34.78 6.33 -19.01
C SER A 4 -33.85 5.14 -18.79
N ILE A 5 -33.84 4.21 -19.76
CA ILE A 5 -32.96 3.04 -19.75
C ILE A 5 -31.49 3.45 -19.59
N ILE A 6 -31.13 4.63 -20.11
CA ILE A 6 -29.78 5.21 -19.98
C ILE A 6 -29.45 5.48 -18.50
N THR A 7 -30.40 6.00 -17.73
CA THR A 7 -30.20 6.27 -16.30
C THR A 7 -29.97 4.98 -15.52
N ASP A 8 -30.72 3.92 -15.86
CA ASP A 8 -30.56 2.61 -15.23
C ASP A 8 -29.20 1.98 -15.58
N ILE A 9 -28.74 2.08 -16.83
CA ILE A 9 -27.42 1.60 -17.26
C ILE A 9 -26.30 2.35 -16.53
N VAL A 10 -26.38 3.68 -16.47
CA VAL A 10 -25.39 4.51 -15.76
C VAL A 10 -25.34 4.15 -14.28
N ALA A 11 -26.50 3.93 -13.65
CA ALA A 11 -26.57 3.52 -12.26
C ALA A 11 -25.91 2.16 -12.01
N ILE A 12 -26.17 1.16 -12.87
CA ILE A 12 -25.54 -0.16 -12.77
C ILE A 12 -24.02 -0.05 -12.93
N LEU A 13 -23.55 0.73 -13.90
CA LEU A 13 -22.12 0.92 -14.15
C LEU A 13 -21.42 1.59 -12.95
N ALA A 14 -22.05 2.62 -12.38
CA ALA A 14 -21.55 3.30 -11.19
C ALA A 14 -21.46 2.35 -9.98
N ILE A 15 -22.48 1.51 -9.77
CA ILE A 15 -22.46 0.49 -8.71
C ILE A 15 -21.34 -0.53 -8.93
N ALA A 16 -21.15 -0.99 -10.17
CA ALA A 16 -20.07 -1.93 -10.50
C ALA A 16 -18.67 -1.34 -10.20
N ILE A 17 -18.45 -0.06 -10.53
CA ILE A 17 -17.20 0.65 -10.23
C ILE A 17 -17.00 0.79 -8.72
N LEU A 18 -18.05 1.12 -7.96
CA LEU A 18 -17.99 1.22 -6.50
C LEU A 18 -17.64 -0.13 -5.85
N ILE A 19 -18.23 -1.22 -6.35
CA ILE A 19 -17.90 -2.56 -5.87
C ILE A 19 -16.44 -2.89 -6.16
N ALA A 20 -15.99 -2.69 -7.41
CA ALA A 20 -14.60 -2.97 -7.78
C ALA A 20 -13.62 -2.18 -6.91
N THR A 21 -13.80 -0.87 -6.78
CA THR A 21 -12.93 -0.02 -5.95
C THR A 21 -12.91 -0.44 -4.49
N ALA A 22 -14.06 -0.85 -3.91
CA ALA A 22 -14.10 -1.38 -2.56
C ALA A 22 -13.30 -2.69 -2.40
N PHE A 23 -13.46 -3.64 -3.32
CA PHE A 23 -12.70 -4.90 -3.30
C PHE A 23 -11.19 -4.66 -3.43
N TYR A 24 -10.76 -3.87 -4.41
CA TYR A 24 -9.34 -3.54 -4.60
C TYR A 24 -8.76 -2.75 -3.43
N GLY A 25 -9.54 -1.85 -2.81
CA GLY A 25 -9.13 -1.14 -1.60
C GLY A 25 -8.88 -2.08 -0.41
N LEU A 26 -9.75 -3.07 -0.22
CA LEU A 26 -9.58 -4.08 0.84
C LEU A 26 -8.35 -4.96 0.64
N GLU A 27 -8.10 -5.43 -0.58
CA GLU A 27 -6.92 -6.23 -0.90
C GLU A 27 -5.63 -5.42 -0.72
N ALA A 28 -5.61 -4.16 -1.16
CA ALA A 28 -4.49 -3.26 -0.95
C ALA A 28 -4.17 -3.05 0.53
N ARG A 29 -5.18 -2.94 1.42
CA ARG A 29 -4.94 -2.83 2.88
C ARG A 29 -4.28 -4.08 3.45
N LYS A 30 -4.76 -5.25 3.05
CA LYS A 30 -4.18 -6.53 3.48
C LYS A 30 -2.72 -6.65 3.04
N GLU A 31 -2.41 -6.22 1.80
CA GLU A 31 -1.06 -6.24 1.27
C GLU A 31 -0.11 -5.34 2.09
N VAL A 32 -0.52 -4.11 2.44
CA VAL A 32 0.27 -3.22 3.32
C VAL A 32 0.58 -3.89 4.66
N ILE A 33 -0.44 -4.43 5.34
CA ILE A 33 -0.29 -5.05 6.66
C ILE A 33 0.65 -6.25 6.58
N TYR A 34 0.39 -7.15 5.63
CA TYR A 34 1.15 -8.39 5.47
C TYR A 34 2.63 -8.13 5.17
N LEU A 35 2.95 -7.13 4.36
CA LEU A 35 4.34 -6.76 4.10
C LEU A 35 4.99 -6.12 5.32
N CYS A 36 4.28 -5.24 6.02
CA CYS A 36 4.85 -4.58 7.18
C CYS A 36 5.24 -5.56 8.29
N ASP A 37 4.40 -6.57 8.53
CA ASP A 37 4.66 -7.63 9.50
C ASP A 37 5.86 -8.51 9.11
N ASN A 38 6.17 -8.63 7.81
CA ASN A 38 7.34 -9.39 7.35
C ASN A 38 8.68 -8.66 7.56
N PHE A 39 8.66 -7.34 7.74
CA PHE A 39 9.88 -6.52 7.90
C PHE A 39 10.30 -6.45 9.37
N THR A 40 10.77 -7.58 9.89
CA THR A 40 11.26 -7.68 11.26
C THR A 40 12.66 -7.08 11.45
N PRO A 41 13.04 -6.67 12.68
CA PRO A 41 14.37 -6.14 12.95
C PRO A 41 15.48 -7.14 12.57
N GLY A 42 16.53 -6.67 11.90
CA GLY A 42 17.63 -7.52 11.41
C GLY A 42 17.55 -7.89 9.94
N VAL A 43 16.42 -7.66 9.26
CA VAL A 43 16.29 -7.82 7.81
C VAL A 43 17.10 -6.74 7.09
N SER A 44 17.79 -7.08 5.99
CA SER A 44 18.53 -6.11 5.18
C SER A 44 17.61 -5.29 4.27
N LYS A 45 17.96 -4.03 4.03
CA LYS A 45 17.23 -3.12 3.14
C LYS A 45 17.03 -3.68 1.74
N ASN A 46 18.05 -4.32 1.16
CA ASN A 46 17.94 -4.95 -0.15
C ASN A 46 16.88 -6.08 -0.17
N SER A 47 16.71 -6.83 0.94
CA SER A 47 15.65 -7.83 1.05
C SER A 47 14.26 -7.18 1.10
N VAL A 48 14.13 -6.04 1.79
CA VAL A 48 12.91 -5.25 1.86
C VAL A 48 12.54 -4.70 0.47
N GLU A 49 13.47 -4.02 -0.20
CA GLU A 49 13.29 -3.46 -1.54
C GLU A 49 12.91 -4.54 -2.56
N ARG A 50 13.57 -5.71 -2.51
CA ARG A 50 13.23 -6.84 -3.38
C ARG A 50 11.80 -7.33 -3.16
N GLN A 51 11.34 -7.40 -1.90
CA GLN A 51 9.96 -7.79 -1.60
C GLN A 51 8.97 -6.71 -2.07
N LEU A 52 9.26 -5.44 -1.82
CA LEU A 52 8.44 -4.32 -2.28
C LEU A 52 8.33 -4.28 -3.82
N ASN A 53 9.38 -4.63 -4.55
CA ASN A 53 9.35 -4.73 -6.01
C ASN A 53 8.52 -5.89 -6.57
N THR A 54 8.06 -6.83 -5.73
CA THR A 54 7.14 -7.91 -6.15
C THR A 54 5.67 -7.57 -5.95
N THR A 55 5.38 -6.43 -5.32
CA THR A 55 4.02 -5.99 -5.00
C THR A 55 3.33 -5.41 -6.24
N ASN A 56 2.01 -5.54 -6.30
CA ASN A 56 1.24 -5.09 -7.47
C ASN A 56 0.37 -3.85 -7.21
N LEU A 57 -0.01 -3.61 -5.95
CA LEU A 57 -0.92 -2.52 -5.58
C LEU A 57 -0.26 -1.46 -4.70
N LEU A 58 1.06 -1.54 -4.53
CA LEU A 58 1.84 -0.68 -3.66
C LEU A 58 2.88 0.10 -4.43
N VAL A 59 3.12 1.30 -3.93
CA VAL A 59 4.22 2.17 -4.33
C VAL A 59 5.03 2.44 -3.07
N TRP A 60 6.34 2.60 -3.24
CA TRP A 60 7.23 2.87 -2.12
C TRP A 60 8.23 3.95 -2.47
N ASP A 61 8.56 4.74 -1.47
CA ASP A 61 9.53 5.83 -1.56
C ASP A 61 10.58 5.66 -0.45
N THR A 62 11.82 6.09 -0.74
CA THR A 62 12.91 6.11 0.24
C THR A 62 13.17 7.54 0.70
N GLU A 63 13.15 7.75 2.00
CA GLU A 63 13.56 8.98 2.66
C GLU A 63 14.90 8.76 3.39
N PHE A 64 15.84 9.69 3.21
CA PHE A 64 17.13 9.65 3.90
C PHE A 64 17.06 10.49 5.18
N LEU A 65 17.47 9.91 6.31
CA LEU A 65 17.42 10.52 7.64
C LEU A 65 18.83 10.70 8.19
N ALA A 66 19.02 11.58 9.18
CA ALA A 66 20.33 11.79 9.82
C ALA A 66 20.90 10.53 10.52
N VAL A 67 20.04 9.58 10.87
CA VAL A 67 20.38 8.35 11.61
C VAL A 67 20.29 7.09 10.73
N GLY A 68 19.99 7.23 9.44
CA GLY A 68 19.85 6.09 8.52
C GLY A 68 18.94 6.41 7.35
N SER A 69 18.04 5.49 7.02
CA SER A 69 17.02 5.73 5.99
C SER A 69 15.68 5.15 6.42
N ARG A 70 14.63 5.51 5.71
CA ARG A 70 13.28 5.01 5.93
C ARG A 70 12.64 4.74 4.58
N ILE A 71 11.88 3.66 4.49
CA ILE A 71 11.02 3.38 3.34
C ILE A 71 9.57 3.54 3.79
N VAL A 72 8.78 4.22 2.96
CA VAL A 72 7.33 4.36 3.15
C VAL A 72 6.66 3.67 1.98
N ALA A 73 5.96 2.57 2.25
CA ALA A 73 5.20 1.81 1.26
C ALA A 73 3.70 2.05 1.47
N TYR A 74 3.00 2.51 0.45
CA TYR A 74 1.58 2.86 0.52
C TYR A 74 0.85 2.39 -0.73
N SER A 75 -0.48 2.22 -0.61
CA SER A 75 -1.32 1.92 -1.78
C SER A 75 -2.03 3.18 -2.29
N PRO A 76 -1.86 3.55 -3.57
CA PRO A 76 -2.63 4.63 -4.19
C PRO A 76 -4.15 4.39 -4.14
N LEU A 77 -4.58 3.13 -4.11
CA LEU A 77 -6.01 2.76 -4.02
C LEU A 77 -6.65 3.13 -2.69
N ASN A 78 -5.84 3.23 -1.62
CA ASN A 78 -6.28 3.72 -0.31
C ASN A 78 -5.94 5.20 -0.10
N PHE A 79 -5.64 5.95 -1.17
CA PHE A 79 -5.25 7.37 -1.10
C PHE A 79 -4.08 7.66 -0.13
N GLY A 80 -3.22 6.66 0.15
CA GLY A 80 -2.15 6.80 1.13
C GLY A 80 -2.61 6.95 2.58
N TYR A 81 -3.88 6.67 2.90
CA TYR A 81 -4.37 6.67 4.30
C TYR A 81 -3.76 5.57 5.16
N MET A 82 -3.22 4.54 4.52
CA MET A 82 -2.59 3.41 5.20
C MET A 82 -1.26 3.13 4.52
N HIS A 83 -0.19 3.23 5.29
CA HIS A 83 1.17 3.01 4.81
C HIS A 83 1.99 2.20 5.80
N CYS A 84 2.87 1.37 5.27
CA CYS A 84 3.90 0.72 6.04
C CYS A 84 5.15 1.58 6.03
N ARG A 85 5.60 1.97 7.21
CA ARG A 85 6.89 2.62 7.40
C ARG A 85 7.90 1.59 7.89
N VAL A 86 9.05 1.53 7.24
CA VAL A 86 10.20 0.72 7.65
C VAL A 86 11.39 1.63 7.91
N GLU A 87 11.99 1.53 9.08
CA GLU A 87 13.19 2.28 9.42
C GLU A 87 14.45 1.43 9.37
N PHE A 88 15.52 2.02 8.84
CA PHE A 88 16.82 1.41 8.67
C PHE A 88 17.88 2.19 9.45
N ASN A 89 18.81 1.46 10.05
CA ASN A 89 20.02 2.05 10.64
C ASN A 89 21.04 2.42 9.55
N ARG A 90 22.21 2.94 9.96
CA ARG A 90 23.32 3.28 9.05
C ARG A 90 23.97 2.10 8.33
N GLN A 91 23.65 0.86 8.73
CA GLN A 91 24.13 -0.38 8.11
C GLN A 91 23.06 -0.97 7.17
N ASP A 92 22.02 -0.21 6.85
CA ASP A 92 20.90 -0.65 6.00
C ASP A 92 20.19 -1.91 6.54
N ILE A 93 20.05 -1.99 7.86
CA ILE A 93 19.31 -3.05 8.56
C ILE A 93 18.05 -2.47 9.18
N VAL A 94 16.94 -3.20 9.04
CA VAL A 94 15.65 -2.85 9.64
C VAL A 94 15.80 -2.75 11.16
N VAL A 95 15.40 -1.60 11.71
CA VAL A 95 15.30 -1.35 13.15
C VAL A 95 13.88 -1.65 13.63
N PHE A 96 12.89 -1.18 12.89
CA PHE A 96 11.47 -1.50 13.12
C PHE A 96 10.63 -1.21 11.88
N SER A 97 9.47 -1.84 11.80
CA SER A 97 8.39 -1.55 10.86
C SER A 97 7.11 -1.23 11.61
N VAL A 98 6.29 -0.34 11.06
CA VAL A 98 5.00 0.01 11.65
C VAL A 98 4.01 0.44 10.57
N VAL A 99 2.76 0.02 10.74
CA VAL A 99 1.64 0.43 9.93
C VAL A 99 1.04 1.70 10.53
N GLU A 100 0.81 2.70 9.69
CA GLU A 100 0.17 3.97 10.02
C GLU A 100 -0.97 4.30 9.08
#